data_AF-A0A0H2XSA1-F1
#
_entry.id   AF-A0A0H2XSA1-F1
#
_cell.length_a   1.000
_cell.length_b   1.000
_cell.length_c   1.000
_cell.angle_alpha   90.00
_cell.angle_beta   90.00
_cell.angle_gamma   90.00
#
_symmetry.space_group_name_H-M   'P 1'
#
loop_
_entity.id
_entity.type
_entity.pdbx_description
1 polymer ?
#
loop_
_entity_poly.entity_id
_entity_poly.type
_entity_poly.pdbx_seq_one_letter_code
_entity_poly.pdbx_strand_id
1 'polypeptide(L)'
;MATPIVSKTARDKLPPRREPYFARVQSGLYVGFRKLAEGDGTWIARRRNEAGKQEYKALGTLPSFDDAVKATLEWSKAADAVDVRTELTH
;
A
#
# COMPACT_ATOMS: atom_id res chain seq x y z
N MET A 1 -10.35 12.80 -0.46
CA MET A 1 -11.41 11.90 -0.94
C MET A 1 -10.91 10.47 -0.82
N ALA A 2 -11.61 9.63 -0.05
CA ALA A 2 -11.23 8.25 0.17
C ALA A 2 -11.34 7.47 -1.15
N THR A 3 -10.21 6.94 -1.62
CA THR A 3 -10.13 6.20 -2.88
C THR A 3 -11.04 4.98 -2.81
N PRO A 4 -11.91 4.71 -3.79
CA PRO A 4 -12.98 3.70 -3.73
C PRO A 4 -12.53 2.23 -3.55
N ILE A 5 -11.25 1.97 -3.34
CA ILE A 5 -10.75 0.63 -3.00
C ILE A 5 -10.92 0.26 -1.52
N VAL A 6 -11.25 1.23 -0.64
CA VAL A 6 -11.40 0.98 0.81
C VAL A 6 -12.58 0.04 1.12
N SER A 7 -13.68 0.20 0.37
CA SER A 7 -14.91 -0.54 0.63
C SER A 7 -15.08 -1.68 -0.38
N LYS A 8 -15.47 -2.86 0.11
CA LYS A 8 -15.70 -4.05 -0.72
C LYS A 8 -16.69 -3.78 -1.87
N THR A 9 -17.78 -3.06 -1.59
CA THR A 9 -18.80 -2.64 -2.58
C THR A 9 -18.24 -1.69 -3.64
N ALA A 10 -17.37 -0.77 -3.23
CA ALA A 10 -16.77 0.18 -4.15
C ALA A 10 -15.71 -0.51 -5.02
N ARG A 11 -14.92 -1.44 -4.47
CA ARG A 11 -13.98 -2.29 -5.22
C ARG A 11 -14.66 -3.17 -6.25
N ASP A 12 -15.81 -3.74 -5.91
CA ASP A 12 -16.60 -4.57 -6.84
C ASP A 12 -17.09 -3.74 -8.05
N LYS A 13 -17.52 -2.50 -7.79
CA LYS A 13 -17.92 -1.55 -8.83
C LYS A 13 -16.75 -0.88 -9.58
N LEU A 14 -15.49 -1.17 -9.23
CA LEU A 14 -14.36 -0.52 -9.88
C LEU A 14 -14.12 -1.09 -11.28
N PRO A 15 -14.14 -0.24 -12.33
CA PRO A 15 -13.74 -0.68 -13.65
C PRO A 15 -12.27 -1.12 -13.63
N PRO A 16 -11.93 -2.22 -14.33
CA PRO A 16 -10.54 -2.57 -14.60
C PRO A 16 -9.88 -1.40 -15.34
N ARG A 17 -8.98 -0.68 -14.67
CA ARG A 17 -8.22 0.43 -15.25
C ARG A 17 -6.73 0.15 -15.18
N ARG A 18 -5.98 0.71 -16.12
CA ARG A 18 -4.52 0.56 -16.23
C ARG A 18 -3.76 1.28 -15.11
N GLU A 19 -4.38 2.28 -14.49
CA GLU A 19 -3.78 3.08 -13.42
C GLU A 19 -4.05 2.50 -12.03
N PRO A 20 -3.02 2.31 -11.19
CA PRO A 20 -3.22 1.85 -9.81
C PRO A 20 -4.09 2.81 -9.00
N TYR A 21 -4.96 2.30 -8.15
CA TYR A 21 -5.74 3.09 -7.21
C TYR A 21 -4.96 3.24 -5.91
N PHE A 22 -4.49 4.44 -5.58
CA PHE A 22 -3.84 4.69 -4.30
C PHE A 22 -4.83 5.20 -3.27
N ALA A 23 -4.98 4.50 -2.16
CA ALA A 23 -5.67 4.96 -0.97
C ALA A 23 -4.65 5.39 0.09
N ARG A 24 -4.93 6.50 0.76
CA ARG A 24 -4.19 6.88 1.96
C ARG A 24 -4.63 5.97 3.10
N VAL A 25 -3.68 5.29 3.72
CA VAL A 25 -3.93 4.47 4.92
C VAL A 25 -3.72 5.34 6.16
N GLN A 26 -2.57 6.01 6.25
CA GLN A 26 -2.21 6.92 7.34
C GLN A 26 -1.40 8.12 6.83
N SER A 27 -0.98 9.01 7.72
CA SER A 27 -0.03 10.06 7.36
C SER A 27 1.30 9.44 6.92
N GLY A 28 1.77 9.75 5.71
CA GLY A 28 2.99 9.16 5.16
C GLY A 28 2.86 7.71 4.66
N LEU A 29 1.69 7.08 4.73
CA LEU A 29 1.48 5.69 4.31
C LEU A 29 0.27 5.52 3.38
N TYR A 30 0.49 4.87 2.26
CA TYR A 30 -0.46 4.69 1.17
C TYR A 30 -0.46 3.23 0.72
N VAL A 31 -1.61 2.76 0.27
CA VAL A 31 -1.80 1.44 -0.32
C VAL A 31 -2.36 1.59 -1.72
N GLY A 32 -1.64 1.07 -2.69
CA GLY A 32 -2.01 1.01 -4.09
C GLY A 32 -2.63 -0.34 -4.44
N PHE A 33 -3.74 -0.34 -5.17
CA PHE A 33 -4.30 -1.52 -5.79
C PHE A 33 -4.20 -1.43 -7.30
N ARG A 34 -3.50 -2.38 -7.92
CA ARG A 34 -3.43 -2.53 -9.36
C ARG A 34 -4.32 -3.69 -9.77
N LYS A 35 -5.49 -3.38 -10.33
CA LYS A 35 -6.38 -4.38 -10.93
C LYS A 35 -5.73 -4.92 -12.22
N LEU A 36 -5.56 -6.23 -12.30
CA LEU A 36 -5.14 -6.92 -13.53
C LEU A 36 -6.38 -7.23 -14.38
N ALA A 37 -6.19 -7.41 -15.69
CA ALA A 37 -7.29 -7.73 -16.60
C ALA A 37 -7.91 -9.11 -16.31
N GLU A 38 -7.11 -10.02 -15.76
CA GLU A 38 -7.52 -11.37 -15.38
C GLU A 38 -6.78 -11.73 -14.07
N GLY A 39 -7.52 -12.21 -13.07
CA GLY A 39 -7.00 -12.60 -11.75
C GLY A 39 -7.10 -11.55 -10.64
N ASP A 40 -6.67 -11.96 -9.44
CA ASP A 40 -6.61 -11.12 -8.25
C ASP A 40 -5.48 -10.07 -8.39
N GLY A 41 -5.86 -8.80 -8.48
CA GLY A 41 -4.94 -7.68 -8.69
C GLY A 41 -3.79 -7.60 -7.65
N THR A 42 -2.74 -6.85 -7.97
CA THR A 42 -1.56 -6.68 -7.12
C THR A 42 -1.69 -5.47 -6.21
N TRP A 43 -1.39 -5.68 -4.92
CA TRP A 43 -1.30 -4.63 -3.91
C TRP A 43 0.13 -4.13 -3.74
N ILE A 44 0.25 -2.82 -3.57
CA ILE A 44 1.52 -2.12 -3.50
C ILE A 44 1.45 -1.14 -2.32
N ALA A 45 2.20 -1.41 -1.26
CA ALA A 45 2.42 -0.46 -0.19
C ALA A 45 3.36 0.65 -0.65
N ARG A 46 3.08 1.88 -0.23
CA ARG A 46 3.91 3.06 -0.47
C ARG A 46 4.03 3.84 0.83
N ARG A 47 5.25 3.97 1.36
CA ARG A 47 5.56 4.74 2.56
C ARG A 47 6.45 5.93 2.19
N ARG A 48 6.32 7.03 2.91
CA ARG A 48 7.27 8.14 2.91
C ARG A 48 7.94 8.19 4.28
N ASN A 49 9.27 8.08 4.33
CA ASN A 49 10.02 8.24 5.57
C ASN A 49 10.27 9.74 5.86
N GLU A 50 10.80 10.05 7.05
CA GLU A 50 11.07 11.41 7.49
C GLU A 50 12.20 12.07 6.70
N ALA A 51 13.14 11.28 6.18
CA ALA A 51 14.16 11.72 5.21
C ALA A 51 13.57 12.10 3.83
N GLY A 52 12.25 12.01 3.65
CA GLY A 52 11.56 12.33 2.40
C GLY A 52 11.68 11.27 1.31
N LYS A 53 12.34 10.13 1.58
CA LYS A 53 12.40 8.99 0.68
C LYS A 53 11.05 8.31 0.60
N GLN A 54 10.73 7.86 -0.61
CA GLN A 54 9.55 7.08 -0.88
C GLN A 54 9.91 5.63 -1.09
N GLU A 55 9.40 4.77 -0.21
CA GLU A 55 9.55 3.34 -0.29
C GLU A 55 8.31 2.72 -0.91
N TYR A 56 8.52 1.75 -1.79
CA TYR A 56 7.45 0.99 -2.42
C TYR A 56 7.69 -0.49 -2.17
N LYS A 57 6.65 -1.19 -1.75
CA LYS A 57 6.68 -2.64 -1.51
C LYS A 57 5.49 -3.29 -2.18
N ALA A 58 5.76 -4.18 -3.13
CA ALA A 58 4.74 -5.08 -3.65
C ALA A 58 4.36 -6.06 -2.52
N LEU A 59 3.10 -6.01 -2.09
CA LEU A 59 2.53 -6.95 -1.12
C LEU A 59 2.03 -8.23 -1.80
N GLY A 60 1.88 -8.18 -3.12
CA GLY A 60 1.36 -9.30 -3.91
C GLY A 60 -0.16 -9.28 -3.96
N THR A 61 -0.74 -10.46 -4.01
CA THR A 61 -2.15 -10.66 -4.30
C THR A 61 -2.90 -10.91 -3.00
N LEU A 62 -3.78 -9.99 -2.63
CA LEU A 62 -4.53 -10.06 -1.37
C LEU A 62 -6.03 -10.00 -1.64
N PRO A 63 -6.83 -10.81 -0.91
CA PRO A 63 -8.25 -10.98 -1.17
C PRO A 63 -9.06 -9.74 -0.79
N SER A 64 -8.55 -8.90 0.11
CA SER A 64 -9.26 -7.75 0.69
C SER A 64 -8.36 -6.55 0.87
N PHE A 65 -8.97 -5.36 0.85
CA PHE A 65 -8.28 -4.11 1.20
C PHE A 65 -7.76 -4.12 2.65
N ASP A 66 -8.51 -4.72 3.58
CA ASP A 66 -8.10 -4.84 4.99
C ASP A 66 -6.80 -5.64 5.14
N ASP A 67 -6.68 -6.77 4.44
CA ASP A 67 -5.45 -7.57 4.34
C ASP A 67 -4.29 -6.73 3.79
N ALA A 68 -4.54 -5.99 2.71
CA ALA A 68 -3.53 -5.12 2.12
C ALA A 68 -3.10 -3.99 3.05
N VAL A 69 -4.05 -3.41 3.80
CA VAL A 69 -3.75 -2.41 4.82
C VAL A 69 -2.94 -3.01 5.96
N LYS A 70 -3.32 -4.16 6.49
CA LYS A 70 -2.57 -4.85 7.54
C LYS A 70 -1.14 -5.14 7.10
N ALA A 71 -0.96 -5.76 5.94
CA ALA A 71 0.36 -6.03 5.39
C ALA A 71 1.17 -4.74 5.12
N THR A 72 0.51 -3.67 4.65
CA THR A 72 1.13 -2.33 4.49
C THR A 72 1.59 -1.76 5.84
N LEU A 73 0.77 -1.87 6.87
CA LEU A 73 1.06 -1.38 8.22
C LEU A 73 2.21 -2.16 8.86
N GLU A 74 2.18 -3.49 8.78
CA GLU A 74 3.25 -4.34 9.32
C GLU A 74 4.58 -4.08 8.63
N TRP A 75 4.56 -4.01 7.29
CA TRP A 75 5.75 -3.64 6.53
C TRP A 75 6.25 -2.24 6.89
N SER A 76 5.36 -1.25 7.05
CA SER A 76 5.76 0.11 7.43
C SER A 76 6.41 0.17 8.81
N LYS A 77 5.92 -0.62 9.78
CA LYS A 77 6.54 -0.73 11.11
C LYS A 77 7.91 -1.39 11.04
N ALA A 78 8.05 -2.45 10.24
CA ALA A 78 9.33 -3.11 10.03
C ALA A 78 10.35 -2.21 9.32
N ALA A 79 9.91 -1.40 8.36
CA ALA A 79 10.74 -0.43 7.66
C ALA A 79 11.17 0.72 8.59
N ASP A 80 10.32 1.14 9.53
CA ASP A 80 10.68 2.14 10.54
C ASP A 80 11.80 1.64 11.44
N ALA A 81 11.66 0.40 11.92
CA ALA A 81 12.68 -0.25 12.73
C ALA A 81 14.01 -0.49 11.97
N VAL A 82 13.99 -0.59 10.64
CA VAL A 82 15.23 -0.75 9.84
C VAL A 82 15.96 0.57 9.62
N ASP A 83 15.22 1.65 9.38
CA ASP A 83 15.75 3.01 9.13
C ASP A 83 16.54 3.50 10.34
N VAL A 84 15.96 3.42 11.54
CA VAL A 84 16.60 3.83 12.81
C VAL A 84 17.87 3.05 13.15
N ARG A 85 17.99 1.79 12.68
CA ARG A 85 19.19 0.98 12.92
C ARG A 85 20.35 1.41 12.03
N THR A 86 20.08 2.02 10.89
CA THR A 86 21.13 2.43 9.93
C THR A 86 21.77 3.76 10.27
N GLU A 87 21.18 4.56 11.15
CA GLU A 87 21.71 5.86 11.59
C GLU A 87 22.69 5.76 12.77
N LEU A 88 22.78 4.60 13.44
CA LEU A 88 23.73 4.36 14.55
C LEU A 88 25.13 3.90 14.10
N THR A 89 25.44 4.02 12.81
CA THR A 89 26.78 3.77 12.26
C THR A 89 27.27 5.04 11.55
N HIS A 90 27.65 6.05 12.32
CA HIS A 90 28.56 7.10 11.86
C HIS A 90 29.28 7.78 13.02
#